data_AF-T1G1K6-F1
#
_entry.id   AF-T1G1K6-F1
#
_cell.length_a   1.000
_cell.length_b   1.000
_cell.length_c   1.000
_cell.angle_alpha   90.00
_cell.angle_beta   90.00
_cell.angle_gamma   90.00
#
_symmetry.space_group_name_H-M   'P 1'
#
loop_
_entity.id
_entity.type
_entity.pdbx_description
1 polymer ?
#
loop_
_entity_poly.entity_id
_entity_poly.type
_entity_poly.pdbx_seq_one_letter_code
_entity_poly.pdbx_strand_id
1 'polypeptide(L)' 'MEATAKHDFQATANDELSFSRGAKLKVLSMEEDKNWYKAELDGREGYVPSNYIEMKPHPYVFHF' A
#
# COMPACT_ATOMS: atom_id res chain seq x y z
N MET A 1 -1.67 7.04 5.76
CA MET A 1 -2.87 6.59 5.02
C MET A 1 -2.90 5.07 5.07
N GLU A 2 -4.08 4.45 5.04
CA GLU A 2 -4.20 2.99 5.00
C GLU A 2 -4.52 2.52 3.58
N ALA A 3 -3.82 1.49 3.13
CA ALA A 3 -4.09 0.80 1.88
C ALA A 3 -4.37 -0.68 2.15
N THR A 4 -5.18 -1.31 1.30
CA THR A 4 -5.45 -2.75 1.35
C THR A 4 -4.95 -3.40 0.08
N ALA A 5 -4.13 -4.43 0.19
CA ALA A 5 -3.66 -5.20 -0.95
C ALA A 5 -4.83 -5.87 -1.70
N LYS A 6 -4.97 -5.61 -3.00
CA LYS A 6 -5.98 -6.25 -3.87
C LYS A 6 -5.51 -7.61 -4.36
N HIS A 7 -4.21 -7.76 -4.49
CA HIS A 7 -3.53 -8.96 -4.98
C HIS A 7 -2.34 -9.29 -4.08
N ASP A 8 -1.86 -10.52 -4.17
CA ASP A 8 -0.55 -10.89 -3.67
C ASP A 8 0.55 -10.26 -4.54
N PHE A 9 1.59 -9.80 -3.88
CA PHE A 9 2.78 -9.23 -4.52
C PHE A 9 4.00 -9.75 -3.79
N GLN A 10 4.93 -10.31 -4.56
CA GLN A 10 6.20 -10.78 -4.06
C GLN A 10 7.28 -9.80 -4.50
N ALA A 11 7.98 -9.22 -3.53
CA ALA A 11 9.09 -8.32 -3.78
C ALA A 11 10.18 -9.06 -4.58
N THR A 12 10.65 -8.40 -5.62
CA THR A 12 11.74 -8.85 -6.49
C THR A 12 13.05 -8.12 -6.20
N ALA A 13 12.97 -6.91 -5.64
CA ALA A 13 14.09 -6.11 -5.16
C ALA A 13 14.10 -5.99 -3.63
N ASN A 14 15.26 -5.67 -3.04
CA ASN A 14 15.41 -5.50 -1.59
C ASN A 14 14.64 -4.28 -1.05
N ASP A 15 14.41 -3.28 -1.89
CA ASP A 15 13.69 -2.07 -1.54
C ASP A 15 12.17 -2.24 -1.66
N GLU A 16 11.69 -3.36 -2.21
CA GLU A 16 10.28 -3.66 -2.39
C GLU A 16 9.71 -4.43 -1.21
N LEU A 17 8.42 -4.24 -0.94
CA LEU A 17 7.72 -4.90 0.16
C LEU A 17 6.80 -6.00 -0.37
N SER A 18 6.99 -7.24 0.12
CA SER A 18 6.09 -8.36 -0.20
C SER A 18 4.83 -8.30 0.66
N PHE A 19 3.67 -8.55 0.08
CA PHE A 19 2.39 -8.57 0.78
C PHE A 19 1.40 -9.54 0.13
N SER A 20 0.44 -10.02 0.92
CA SER A 20 -0.62 -10.90 0.42
C SER A 20 -1.92 -10.11 0.17
N ARG A 21 -2.76 -10.60 -0.74
CA ARG A 21 -4.11 -10.06 -0.93
C ARG A 21 -4.86 -9.95 0.41
N GLY A 22 -5.44 -8.78 0.68
CA GLY A 22 -6.14 -8.46 1.91
C GLY A 22 -5.25 -7.92 3.03
N ALA A 23 -3.92 -7.90 2.84
CA ALA A 23 -3.00 -7.27 3.79
C ALA A 23 -3.30 -5.77 3.92
N LYS A 24 -3.22 -5.26 5.15
CA LYS A 24 -3.34 -3.84 5.44
C LYS A 24 -1.95 -3.23 5.47
N LEU A 25 -1.71 -2.32 4.55
CA LEU A 25 -0.44 -1.65 4.35
C LEU A 25 -0.56 -0.22 4.86
N LYS A 26 0.43 0.22 5.63
CA LYS A 26 0.49 1.60 6.09
C LYS A 26 1.33 2.40 5.10
N VAL A 27 0.68 3.23 4.30
CA VAL A 27 1.37 4.09 3.34
C VAL A 27 2.07 5.21 4.10
N LEU A 28 3.40 5.21 4.03
CA LEU A 28 4.31 6.18 4.65
C LEU A 28 4.60 7.36 3.71
N SER A 29 4.84 7.10 2.42
CA SER A 29 5.11 8.13 1.42
C SER A 29 4.58 7.75 0.04
N MET A 30 4.14 8.77 -0.71
CA MET A 30 3.51 8.65 -2.04
C MET A 30 3.92 9.82 -2.95
N GLU A 31 4.88 10.63 -2.51
CA GLU A 31 5.26 11.88 -3.18
C GLU A 31 6.31 11.69 -4.27
N GLU A 32 7.12 10.63 -4.18
CA GLU A 32 8.20 10.37 -5.14
C GLU A 32 7.66 9.83 -6.48
N ASP A 33 6.70 8.90 -6.43
CA ASP A 33 6.17 8.24 -7.62
C ASP A 33 4.69 7.91 -7.50
N LYS A 34 3.92 8.12 -8.58
CA LYS A 34 2.50 7.72 -8.62
C LYS A 34 2.30 6.20 -8.76
N ASN A 35 3.34 5.51 -9.24
CA ASN A 35 3.31 4.08 -9.48
C ASN A 35 3.76 3.27 -8.26
N TRP A 36 4.59 3.85 -7.38
CA TRP A 36 5.21 3.18 -6.24
C TRP A 36 5.02 4.00 -4.98
N TYR A 37 4.38 3.39 -3.99
CA TYR A 37 4.19 4.01 -2.68
C TYR A 37 5.07 3.32 -1.66
N LYS A 38 5.69 4.09 -0.78
CA LYS A 38 6.42 3.53 0.35
C LYS A 38 5.41 3.14 1.42
N ALA A 39 5.39 1.86 1.78
CA ALA A 39 4.50 1.32 2.79
C ALA A 39 5.25 0.50 3.83
N GLU A 40 4.60 0.31 4.97
CA GLU A 40 5.05 -0.53 6.06
C GLU A 40 4.05 -1.67 6.29
N LEU A 41 4.56 -2.89 6.48
CA LEU A 41 3.83 -4.10 6.84
C LEU A 41 4.62 -4.89 7.87
N ASP A 42 4.03 -5.18 9.03
CA ASP A 42 4.65 -6.00 10.08
C ASP A 42 6.07 -5.55 10.48
N GLY A 43 6.32 -4.22 10.49
CA GLY A 43 7.62 -3.62 10.80
C GLY A 43 8.65 -3.69 9.67
N ARG A 44 8.26 -4.15 8.48
CA ARG A 44 9.06 -4.07 7.24
C ARG A 44 8.57 -2.92 6.39
N GLU A 45 9.50 -2.09 5.96
CA GLU A 45 9.23 -0.96 5.08
C GLU A 45 9.74 -1.29 3.68
N GLY A 46 9.00 -0.85 2.65
CA GLY A 46 9.45 -0.95 1.27
C GLY A 46 8.46 -0.34 0.29
N TYR A 47 8.82 -0.36 -0.98
CA TYR A 47 8.00 0.14 -2.06
C TYR A 47 6.98 -0.91 -2.49
N VAL A 48 5.73 -0.47 -2.63
CA VAL A 48 4.60 -1.27 -3.10
C VAL A 48 3.99 -0.61 -4.34
N PRO A 49 3.62 -1.40 -5.36
CA PRO A 49 3.00 -0.83 -6.54
C PRO A 49 1.57 -0.37 -6.23
N SER A 50 1.26 0.88 -6.55
CA SER A 50 -0.05 1.49 -6.31
C SER A 50 -1.18 0.74 -7.00
N ASN A 51 -0.90 0.07 -8.12
CA ASN A 51 -1.88 -0.70 -8.87
C ASN A 51 -2.30 -2.01 -8.15
N TYR A 52 -1.50 -2.49 -7.20
CA TYR A 52 -1.78 -3.71 -6.43
C TYR A 52 -2.44 -3.41 -5.09
N ILE A 53 -2.50 -2.14 -4.68
CA ILE A 53 -3.03 -1.71 -3.40
C ILE A 53 -4.18 -0.74 -3.60
N GLU A 54 -5.25 -0.93 -2.86
CA GLU A 54 -6.37 -0.01 -2.83
C GLU A 54 -6.17 0.94 -1.66
N MET A 55 -5.81 2.18 -1.96
CA MET A 55 -5.91 3.26 -0.98
C MET A 55 -7.36 3.35 -0.53
N LYS A 56 -7.61 3.17 0.76
CA LYS A 56 -8.94 3.38 1.29
C LYS A 56 -9.09 4.87 1.60
N PRO A 57 -9.88 5.64 0.83
CA PRO A 57 -10.29 6.94 1.31
C PRO A 57 -11.04 6.72 2.62
N HIS A 58 -10.71 7.51 3.66
CA HIS A 58 -11.58 7.58 4.82
C HIS A 58 -13.00 7.87 4.30
N PRO A 59 -14.02 7.07 4.67
CA PRO A 59 -15.38 7.36 4.29
C PRO A 59 -15.76 8.68 4.97
N TYR A 60 -15.58 9.80 4.26
CA TYR A 60 -16.34 11.00 4.52
C TYR A 60 -17.78 10.61 4.20
N VAL A 61 -18.47 10.20 5.25
CA VAL A 61 -19.91 9.99 5.30
C VAL A 61 -20.58 11.29 4.88
N PHE A 62 -20.92 11.43 3.60
CA PHE A 62 -22.04 12.26 3.21
C PHE A 62 -23.31 11.48 3.55
N HIS A 63 -23.72 11.62 4.80
CA HIS A 63 -25.06 11.27 5.24
C HIS A 63 -25.97 12.44 4.84
N PHE A 64 -26.80 12.24 3.81
CA PHE A 64 -27.98 13.05 3.57
C PHE A 64 -29.18 12.10 3.49
#